data_AF-A0A660YS41-F1
#
_entry.id   AF-A0A660YS41-F1
#
_cell.length_a   1.000
_cell.length_b   1.000
_cell.length_c   1.000
_cell.angle_alpha   90.00
_cell.angle_beta   90.00
_cell.angle_gamma   90.00
#
_symmetry.space_group_name_H-M   'P 1'
#
loop_
_entity.id
_entity.type
_entity.pdbx_description
1 polymer ?
#
loop_
_entity_poly.entity_id
_entity_poly.type
_entity_poly.pdbx_seq_one_letter_code
_entity_poly.pdbx_strand_id
1 'polypeptide(L)' 'MVSTLSLDEVEKYKFNIYELVVAVAKRARQINQERRAKIEMDFGSEEDFTDETAEETEIKIEGYGYERRIKPTRQAIE' A
#
# COMPACT_ATOMS: atom_id res chain seq x y z
N MET A 1 -4.53 -17.50 4.23
CA MET A 1 -5.26 -17.60 5.51
C MET A 1 -5.43 -16.18 6.06
N VAL A 2 -6.64 -15.78 6.42
CA VAL A 2 -6.90 -14.46 7.04
C VAL A 2 -6.41 -14.56 8.49
N SER A 3 -5.39 -13.77 8.84
CA SER A 3 -4.97 -13.63 10.24
C SER A 3 -5.98 -12.72 10.93
N THR A 4 -6.58 -13.23 12.01
CA THR A 4 -7.60 -12.52 12.78
C THR A 4 -7.04 -12.18 14.16
N LEU A 5 -7.35 -10.98 14.64
CA LEU A 5 -7.16 -10.62 16.05
C LEU A 5 -8.19 -11.35 16.90
N SER A 6 -7.76 -11.93 18.03
CA SER A 6 -8.72 -12.50 18.98
C SER A 6 -9.44 -11.41 19.76
N LEU A 7 -10.71 -11.62 20.10
CA LEU A 7 -11.46 -10.64 20.90
C LEU A 7 -10.84 -10.46 22.29
N ASP A 8 -10.30 -11.53 22.87
CA ASP A 8 -9.63 -11.50 24.18
C ASP A 8 -8.40 -10.57 24.20
N GLU A 9 -7.68 -10.46 23.08
CA GLU A 9 -6.56 -9.51 22.94
C GLU A 9 -7.05 -8.07 22.84
N VAL A 10 -8.19 -7.85 22.18
CA VAL A 10 -8.80 -6.53 22.01
C VAL A 10 -9.37 -6.00 23.34
N GLU A 11 -10.01 -6.86 24.12
CA GLU A 11 -10.60 -6.50 25.42
C GLU A 11 -9.55 -6.01 26.43
N LYS A 12 -8.30 -6.51 26.35
CA LYS A 12 -7.18 -6.06 27.21
C LYS A 12 -6.92 -4.55 27.10
N TYR A 13 -7.17 -3.98 25.93
CA TYR A 13 -6.95 -2.55 25.69
C TYR A 13 -8.16 -1.68 26.08
N LYS A 14 -9.21 -2.27 26.66
CA LYS A 14 -10.47 -1.60 27.05
C LYS A 14 -11.12 -0.78 25.93
N PHE A 15 -10.81 -1.08 24.67
CA PHE A 15 -11.39 -0.41 23.53
C PHE A 15 -12.76 -1.00 23.20
N ASN A 16 -13.68 -0.13 22.80
CA ASN A 16 -14.89 -0.59 22.14
C ASN A 16 -14.50 -1.19 20.77
N ILE A 17 -15.06 -2.35 20.41
CA ILE A 17 -14.81 -3.02 19.12
C ILE A 17 -15.01 -2.05 17.94
N TYR A 18 -16.02 -1.17 18.00
CA TYR A 18 -16.26 -0.17 16.95
C TYR A 18 -15.12 0.85 16.84
N GLU A 19 -14.56 1.29 17.97
CA GLU A 19 -13.43 2.22 17.99
C GLU A 19 -12.18 1.57 17.42
N LEU A 20 -11.96 0.29 17.73
CA LEU A 20 -10.87 -0.49 17.16
C LEU A 20 -11.00 -0.59 15.64
N VAL A 21 -12.18 -0.90 15.11
CA VAL A 21 -12.41 -0.96 13.66
C VAL A 21 -12.08 0.38 12.99
N VAL A 22 -12.50 1.49 13.59
CA VAL A 22 -12.18 2.83 13.09
C VAL A 22 -10.68 3.11 13.14
N ALA A 23 -10.00 2.74 14.22
CA ALA A 23 -8.57 2.92 14.38
C ALA A 23 -7.77 2.12 13.33
N VAL A 24 -8.10 0.83 13.15
CA VAL A 24 -7.47 -0.04 12.15
C VAL A 24 -7.73 0.49 10.73
N ALA A 25 -8.94 0.95 10.42
CA ALA A 25 -9.26 1.52 9.12
C ALA A 25 -8.46 2.80 8.82
N LYS A 26 -8.31 3.69 9.81
CA LYS A 26 -7.48 4.90 9.69
C LYS A 26 -6.00 4.53 9.48
N ARG A 27 -5.49 3.58 10.25
CA ARG A 27 -4.09 3.11 10.13
C ARG A 27 -3.82 2.47 8.77
N ALA A 28 -4.73 1.65 8.27
CA ALA A 28 -4.63 1.05 6.94
C ALA A 28 -4.59 2.11 5.82
N ARG A 29 -5.37 3.20 5.95
CA ARG A 29 -5.32 4.33 5.01
C ARG A 29 -3.99 5.05 5.04
N GLN A 30 -3.42 5.30 6.22
CA GLN A 30 -2.09 5.91 6.37
C GLN A 30 -1.01 5.07 5.68
N ILE A 31 -0.97 3.76 5.97
CA ILE A 31 -0.04 2.82 5.33
C ILE A 31 -0.17 2.87 3.80
N ASN A 32 -1.39 2.95 3.29
CA ASN A 32 -1.62 3.04 1.85
C ASN A 32 -1.11 4.37 1.27
N GLN A 33 -1.32 5.48 1.96
CA GLN A 33 -0.81 6.80 1.55
C GLN A 33 0.71 6.82 1.54
N GLU A 34 1.38 6.31 2.59
CA GLU A 34 2.84 6.21 2.65
C GLU A 34 3.40 5.35 1.51
N ARG A 35 2.75 4.23 1.17
CA ARG A 35 3.16 3.38 0.05
C ARG A 35 3.00 4.09 -1.29
N ARG A 36 1.89 4.81 -1.49
CA ARG A 36 1.66 5.60 -2.71
C ARG A 36 2.72 6.68 -2.85
N ALA A 37 2.99 7.44 -1.78
CA ALA A 37 4.01 8.47 -1.78
C ALA A 37 5.41 7.89 -2.05
N LYS A 38 5.74 6.71 -1.50
CA LYS A 38 7.01 6.03 -1.82
C LYS A 38 7.09 5.62 -3.28
N ILE A 39 6.04 5.01 -3.83
CA ILE A 39 6.00 4.66 -5.26
C ILE A 39 6.14 5.92 -6.12
N GLU A 40 5.46 7.00 -5.77
CA GLU A 40 5.58 8.29 -6.46
C GLU A 40 6.97 8.90 -6.32
N MET A 41 7.67 8.71 -5.20
CA MET A 41 9.08 9.13 -5.08
C MET A 41 10.03 8.24 -5.88
N ASP A 42 9.78 6.93 -5.88
CA ASP A 42 10.66 5.94 -6.53
C ASP A 42 10.50 5.94 -8.07
N PHE A 43 9.30 6.27 -8.57
CA PHE A 43 8.95 6.22 -10.00
C PHE A 43 8.49 7.56 -10.59
N GLY A 44 8.21 8.58 -9.77
CA GLY A 44 7.71 9.90 -10.20
C GLY A 44 8.81 10.84 -10.70
N SER A 45 9.59 10.36 -11.67
CA SER A 45 10.35 11.19 -12.60
C SER A 45 10.40 10.58 -14.02
N GLU A 46 9.45 9.70 -14.37
CA GLU A 46 9.32 9.15 -15.73
C GLU A 46 8.16 9.75 -16.54
N GLU A 47 7.52 10.84 -16.07
CA GLU A 47 6.48 11.57 -16.83
C GLU A 47 6.99 12.89 -17.46
N ASP A 48 8.31 13.03 -17.67
CA ASP A 48 8.91 14.10 -18.51
C ASP A 48 9.33 13.58 -19.90
N PHE A 49 8.70 12.51 -20.41
CA PHE A 49 8.78 12.16 -21.83
C PHE A 49 7.71 12.93 -22.63
N THR A 50 7.76 14.26 -22.58
CA THR A 50 7.34 15.06 -23.72
C THR A 50 8.50 15.07 -24.71
N ASP A 51 8.56 14.10 -25.62
CA ASP A 51 9.39 14.22 -26.80
C ASP A 51 8.54 13.99 -28.06
N GLU A 52 8.38 15.06 -28.83
CA GLU A 52 7.73 15.13 -30.13
C GLU A 52 8.55 14.40 -31.23
N THR A 53 9.36 13.40 -30.89
CA THR A 53 10.14 12.63 -31.87
C THR A 53 9.96 11.12 -31.66
N ALA A 54 8.93 10.59 -32.29
CA ALA A 54 8.77 9.15 -32.50
C ALA A 54 9.83 8.66 -33.51
N GLU A 55 11.07 8.48 -33.07
CA GLU A 55 11.96 7.49 -33.65
C GLU A 55 11.83 6.19 -32.85
N GLU A 56 11.56 5.09 -33.56
CA GLU A 56 11.33 3.75 -33.03
C GLU A 56 12.57 3.21 -32.29
N THR A 57 12.82 3.66 -31.07
CA THR A 57 13.65 2.90 -30.14
C THR A 57 12.80 1.78 -29.57
N GLU A 58 13.14 0.54 -29.93
CA GLU A 58 12.61 -0.68 -29.33
C GLU A 58 12.75 -0.61 -27.80
N ILE A 59 11.70 -0.15 -27.11
CA ILE A 59 11.61 -0.20 -25.66
C ILE A 59 11.49 -1.68 -25.32
N LYS A 60 12.61 -2.31 -24.93
CA LYS A 60 12.60 -3.61 -24.27
C LYS A 60 11.82 -3.41 -22.98
N ILE A 61 10.55 -3.79 -23.01
CA ILE A 61 9.69 -3.87 -21.82
C ILE A 61 10.30 -4.98 -20.97
N GLU A 62 11.24 -4.63 -20.10
CA GLU A 62 11.70 -5.50 -19.02
C GLU A 62 10.45 -5.91 -18.23
N GLY A 63 10.18 -7.21 -18.20
CA GLY A 63 8.90 -7.73 -17.69
C GLY A 63 8.59 -7.16 -16.31
N TYR A 64 7.50 -6.39 -16.20
CA TYR A 64 7.02 -5.84 -14.95
C TYR A 64 6.88 -6.95 -13.89
N GLY A 65 7.84 -7.03 -12.98
CA GLY A 65 7.82 -7.97 -11.87
C GLY A 65 6.79 -7.51 -10.84
N TYR A 66 5.64 -8.17 -10.79
CA TYR A 66 4.63 -7.86 -9.78
C TYR A 66 5.09 -8.35 -8.39
N GLU A 67 5.48 -7.42 -7.52
CA GLU A 67 5.80 -7.72 -6.13
C GLU A 67 4.51 -7.88 -5.29
N ARG A 68 4.30 -9.06 -4.70
CA ARG A 68 3.17 -9.28 -3.79
C ARG A 68 3.45 -8.66 -2.43
N ARG A 69 2.84 -7.49 -2.17
CA ARG A 69 2.87 -6.86 -0.84
C ARG A 69 1.68 -7.27 0.03
N ILE A 70 1.90 -7.26 1.35
CA ILE A 70 0.85 -7.48 2.35
C ILE A 70 -0.21 -6.39 2.23
N LYS A 71 -1.50 -6.74 2.37
CA LYS A 71 -2.60 -5.76 2.32
C LYS A 71 -2.47 -4.75 3.48
N PRO A 72 -2.71 -3.44 3.26
CA PRO A 72 -2.60 -2.42 4.31
C PRO A 72 -3.47 -2.70 5.54
N THR A 73 -4.65 -3.30 5.36
CA THR A 73 -5.54 -3.69 6.46
C THR A 73 -4.96 -4.79 7.35
N ARG A 74 -4.16 -5.70 6.78
CA ARG A 74 -3.45 -6.72 7.54
C ARG A 74 -2.26 -6.13 8.28
N GLN A 75 -1.50 -5.27 7.62
CA GLN A 75 -0.37 -4.58 8.25
C GLN A 75 -0.82 -3.63 9.38
N ALA A 76 -2.05 -3.15 9.35
CA ALA A 76 -2.60 -2.31 10.42
C ALA A 76 -2.98 -3.10 11.69
N ILE A 77 -3.03 -4.43 11.62
CA ILE A 77 -3.37 -5.35 12.71
C ILE A 77 -2.12 -5.95 13.37
N GLU A 78 -1.01 -6.03 12.63
CA GLU A 78 0.32 -6.45 13.10
C GLU A 78 0.98 -5.35 13.94
#